data_AF-A0AAU3MBS6-F1
#
_entry.id   AF-A0AAU3MBS6-F1
#
_cell.length_a   1.000
_cell.length_b   1.000
_cell.length_c   1.000
_cell.angle_alpha   90.00
_cell.angle_beta   90.00
_cell.angle_gamma   90.00
#
_symmetry.space_group_name_H-M   'P 1'
#
loop_
_entity.id
_entity.type
_entity.pdbx_description
1 polymer ?
#
loop_
_entity_poly.entity_id
_entity_poly.type
_entity_poly.pdbx_seq_one_letter_code
_entity_poly.pdbx_strand_id
1 'polypeptide(L)'
;MLLEGAVSDWMFHRGLPRTNYYVEREWADEIAGIANSPEFSGIMPWAGQIREIGIEHFILGTDYGIRSGPTPVEGMRTLISSLLDLEFKPEEIITMIKGNPGRLLDLES
;
A
#
# COMPACT_ATOMS: atom_id res chain seq x y z
N MET A 1 15.05 29.63 21.90
CA MET A 1 14.87 29.65 20.44
C MET A 1 14.14 28.38 20.06
N LEU A 2 12.87 28.48 19.64
CA LEU A 2 12.09 27.33 19.21
C LEU A 2 12.32 27.14 17.71
N LEU A 3 12.75 25.95 17.31
CA LEU A 3 12.79 25.51 15.92
C LEU A 3 11.84 24.32 15.84
N GLU A 4 10.74 24.51 15.13
CA GLU A 4 9.89 23.43 14.66
C GLU A 4 10.53 22.83 13.39
N GLY A 5 10.56 21.51 13.30
CA GLY A 5 10.94 20.76 12.11
C GLY A 5 10.05 19.55 11.96
N ALA A 6 9.50 19.35 10.75
CA ALA A 6 8.56 18.27 10.45
C ALA A 6 9.27 17.13 9.69
N VAL A 7 9.00 15.90 10.11
CA VAL A 7 9.69 14.67 9.63
C VAL A 7 9.44 14.35 8.15
N SER A 8 8.47 15.01 7.51
CA SER A 8 8.25 14.92 6.06
C SER A 8 9.38 15.54 5.24
N ASP A 9 10.17 16.45 5.82
CA ASP A 9 11.14 17.28 5.08
C ASP A 9 12.36 16.48 4.55
N TRP A 10 12.42 15.18 4.86
CA TRP A 10 13.52 14.25 4.56
C TRP A 10 12.98 12.87 4.12
N MET A 11 11.71 12.81 3.71
CA MET A 11 11.05 11.60 3.21
C MET A 11 11.85 11.02 2.03
N PHE A 12 12.27 9.76 2.20
CA PHE A 12 12.90 8.85 1.21
C PHE A 12 14.43 8.88 1.07
N HIS A 13 15.16 8.95 2.19
CA HIS A 13 16.61 8.65 2.20
C HIS A 13 16.92 7.16 2.38
N ARG A 14 17.81 6.63 1.54
CA ARG A 14 18.49 5.35 1.76
C ARG A 14 19.35 5.44 3.04
N GLY A 15 19.23 4.46 3.93
CA GLY A 15 20.18 4.28 5.05
C GLY A 15 19.74 4.78 6.44
N LEU A 16 18.50 5.26 6.61
CA LEU A 16 17.93 5.54 7.94
C LEU A 16 17.00 4.39 8.38
N PRO A 17 17.30 3.68 9.49
CA PRO A 17 16.46 2.59 9.98
C PRO A 17 15.08 3.11 10.38
N ARG A 18 14.03 2.58 9.76
CA ARG A 18 12.65 2.89 10.12
C ARG A 18 12.33 2.20 11.44
N THR A 19 12.48 2.92 12.55
CA THR A 19 11.76 2.54 13.77
C THR A 19 10.31 2.94 13.56
N ASN A 20 9.56 2.10 12.84
CA ASN A 20 8.16 1.93 13.18
C ASN A 20 8.13 1.73 14.70
N TYR A 21 7.27 2.44 15.43
CA TYR A 21 7.29 2.58 16.90
C TYR A 21 6.95 1.27 17.64
N TYR A 22 7.50 0.15 17.21
CA TYR A 22 7.50 -1.10 17.92
C TYR A 22 8.37 -0.94 19.16
N VAL A 23 7.76 -1.22 20.31
CA VAL A 23 8.45 -1.23 21.62
C VAL A 23 9.58 -2.27 21.62
N GLU A 24 9.45 -3.31 20.80
CA GLU A 24 10.36 -4.43 20.67
C GLU A 24 11.07 -4.38 19.30
N ARG A 25 12.38 -4.16 19.32
CA ARG A 25 13.20 -3.97 18.10
C ARG A 25 13.26 -5.20 17.20
N GLU A 26 13.10 -6.40 17.75
CA GLU A 26 13.08 -7.66 17.00
C GLU A 26 11.82 -7.83 16.13
N TRP A 27 10.76 -7.07 16.42
CA TRP A 27 9.52 -7.04 15.63
C TRP A 27 9.41 -5.77 14.78
N ALA A 28 10.46 -4.94 14.77
CA ALA A 28 10.46 -3.72 13.98
C ALA A 28 10.41 -4.08 12.50
N ASP A 29 9.28 -3.78 11.87
CA ASP A 29 9.04 -4.14 10.48
C ASP A 29 10.05 -3.46 9.55
N GLU A 30 10.82 -4.27 8.83
CA GLU A 30 11.71 -3.85 7.75
C GLU A 30 10.91 -3.50 6.48
N ILE A 31 9.79 -2.79 6.59
CA ILE A 31 9.03 -2.26 5.44
C ILE A 31 9.95 -1.48 4.47
N ALA A 32 11.14 -1.01 4.91
CA ALA A 32 12.21 -0.47 4.05
C ALA A 32 12.86 -1.48 3.09
N GLY A 33 12.89 -2.76 3.42
CA GLY A 33 13.52 -3.82 2.63
C GLY A 33 12.77 -4.16 1.35
N ILE A 34 11.43 -4.17 1.35
CA ILE A 34 10.63 -4.59 0.18
C ILE A 34 10.76 -3.58 -0.98
N ALA A 35 10.61 -2.28 -0.71
CA ALA A 35 10.76 -1.23 -1.72
C ALA A 35 12.23 -1.01 -2.17
N ASN A 36 13.20 -1.50 -1.40
CA ASN A 36 14.62 -1.47 -1.76
C ASN A 36 15.14 -2.83 -2.25
N SER A 37 14.28 -3.84 -2.36
CA SER A 37 14.67 -5.15 -2.89
C SER A 37 14.91 -5.01 -4.39
N PRO A 38 16.06 -5.47 -4.93
CA PRO A 38 16.32 -5.45 -6.37
C PRO A 38 15.31 -6.31 -7.16
N GLU A 39 14.57 -7.18 -6.49
CA GLU A 39 13.53 -8.03 -7.07
C GLU A 39 12.16 -7.32 -7.16
N PHE A 40 12.03 -6.12 -6.59
CA PHE A 40 10.77 -5.37 -6.65
C PHE A 40 10.54 -4.82 -8.06
N SER A 41 9.76 -5.55 -8.83
CA SER A 41 9.38 -5.25 -10.22
C SER A 41 8.20 -4.27 -10.36
N GLY A 42 7.76 -3.67 -9.26
CA GLY A 42 6.63 -2.74 -9.25
C GLY A 42 5.29 -3.41 -9.56
N ILE A 43 4.35 -2.61 -10.05
CA ILE A 43 2.94 -3.00 -10.20
C ILE A 43 2.66 -3.95 -11.39
N MET A 44 3.57 -4.03 -12.37
CA MET A 44 3.32 -4.77 -13.62
C MET A 44 3.12 -6.28 -13.40
N PRO A 45 3.99 -6.99 -12.64
CA PRO A 45 3.76 -8.42 -12.40
C PRO A 45 2.55 -8.69 -11.52
N TRP A 46 2.24 -7.77 -10.61
CA TRP A 46 1.06 -7.87 -9.77
C TRP A 46 -0.24 -7.81 -10.60
N ALA A 47 -0.29 -6.90 -11.57
CA ALA A 47 -1.39 -6.84 -12.54
C ALA A 47 -1.52 -8.11 -13.39
N GLY A 48 -0.40 -8.76 -13.71
CA GLY A 48 -0.39 -10.06 -14.39
C GLY A 48 -1.01 -11.16 -13.52
N GLN A 49 -0.59 -11.25 -12.26
CA GLN A 49 -1.11 -12.23 -11.30
C GLN A 49 -2.61 -12.07 -11.05
N ILE A 50 -3.10 -10.83 -10.89
CA ILE A 50 -4.52 -10.56 -10.69
C ILE A 50 -5.34 -11.09 -11.88
N ARG A 51 -4.85 -10.90 -13.11
CA ARG A 51 -5.53 -11.40 -14.31
C ARG A 51 -5.48 -12.91 -14.45
N GLU A 52 -4.35 -13.52 -14.09
CA GLU A 52 -4.15 -14.98 -14.18
C GLU A 52 -5.02 -15.73 -13.17
N ILE A 53 -5.08 -15.23 -11.93
CA ILE A 53 -5.76 -15.90 -10.82
C ILE A 53 -7.25 -15.55 -10.78
N GLY A 54 -7.62 -14.31 -11.13
CA GLY A 54 -9.01 -13.82 -11.07
C GLY A 54 -9.25 -12.85 -9.91
N ILE A 55 -10.03 -11.79 -10.17
CA ILE A 55 -10.25 -10.65 -9.24
C ILE A 55 -11.01 -11.04 -7.96
N GLU A 56 -11.82 -12.10 -8.01
CA GLU A 56 -12.60 -12.65 -6.90
C GLU A 56 -11.73 -13.22 -5.77
N HIS A 57 -10.44 -13.43 -6.05
CA HIS A 57 -9.45 -13.96 -5.13
C HIS A 57 -8.53 -12.90 -4.50
N PHE A 58 -8.71 -11.60 -4.82
CA PHE A 58 -7.87 -10.52 -4.31
C PHE A 58 -8.63 -9.53 -3.42
N ILE A 59 -7.97 -9.11 -2.34
CA ILE A 59 -8.37 -7.97 -1.51
C ILE A 59 -7.24 -6.95 -1.58
N LEU A 60 -7.57 -5.71 -1.92
CA LEU A 60 -6.56 -4.65 -2.07
C LEU A 60 -6.73 -3.55 -1.02
N GLY A 61 -5.61 -3.14 -0.43
CA GLY A 61 -5.49 -2.04 0.51
C GLY A 61 -4.07 -1.46 0.47
N THR A 62 -3.89 -0.26 1.03
CA THR A 62 -2.62 0.49 0.89
C THR A 62 -1.70 0.44 2.10
N ASP A 63 -2.19 -0.07 3.23
CA ASP A 63 -1.49 -0.01 4.53
C ASP A 63 -1.01 1.42 4.89
N TYR A 64 -1.71 2.44 4.37
CA TYR A 64 -1.40 3.84 4.66
C TYR A 64 -2.05 4.27 5.96
N GLY A 65 -1.35 5.17 6.66
CA GLY A 65 -1.56 5.47 8.08
C GLY A 65 -0.28 5.91 8.78
N ILE A 66 0.87 5.76 8.10
CA ILE A 66 2.16 6.30 8.55
C ILE A 66 2.30 7.79 8.26
N ARG A 67 2.94 8.53 9.17
CA ARG A 67 3.10 10.00 9.09
C ARG A 67 3.89 10.45 7.85
N SER A 68 4.78 9.61 7.35
CA SER A 68 5.69 9.90 6.24
C SER A 68 5.19 9.35 4.90
N GLY A 69 3.92 8.97 4.80
CA GLY A 69 3.30 8.50 3.56
C GLY A 69 2.10 9.40 3.19
N PRO A 70 1.52 9.20 2.00
CA PRO A 70 0.24 9.82 1.66
C PRO A 70 -0.83 9.46 2.69
N THR A 71 -1.82 10.33 2.86
CA THR A 71 -2.98 10.00 3.69
C THR A 71 -3.65 8.71 3.17
N PRO A 72 -4.39 7.97 4.01
CA PRO A 72 -5.08 6.75 3.56
C PRO A 72 -5.93 6.97 2.30
N VAL A 73 -6.60 8.12 2.22
CA VAL A 73 -7.43 8.49 1.07
C VAL A 73 -6.58 8.74 -0.19
N GLU A 74 -5.46 9.44 -0.07
CA GLU A 74 -4.55 9.67 -1.20
C GLU A 74 -3.92 8.37 -1.69
N GLY A 75 -3.51 7.49 -0.78
CA GLY A 75 -3.01 6.16 -1.16
C GLY A 75 -4.03 5.38 -1.96
N MET A 76 -5.27 5.32 -1.48
CA MET A 76 -6.34 4.62 -2.21
C MET A 76 -6.58 5.24 -3.58
N ARG A 77 -6.51 6.57 -3.72
CA ARG A 77 -6.59 7.22 -5.05
C ARG A 77 -5.45 6.79 -5.95
N THR A 78 -4.21 6.78 -5.47
CA THR A 78 -3.05 6.33 -6.24
C THR A 78 -3.20 4.87 -6.68
N LEU A 79 -3.58 3.97 -5.75
CA LEU A 79 -3.82 2.56 -6.07
C LEU A 79 -4.87 2.40 -7.17
N ILE A 80 -6.01 3.06 -7.04
CA ILE A 80 -7.11 2.99 -8.02
C ILE A 80 -6.67 3.56 -9.36
N SER A 81 -6.02 4.73 -9.38
CA SER A 81 -5.50 5.33 -10.62
C SER A 81 -4.50 4.43 -11.33
N SER A 82 -3.58 3.79 -10.61
CA SER A 82 -2.63 2.87 -11.22
C SER A 82 -3.30 1.63 -11.81
N LEU A 83 -4.36 1.10 -11.18
CA LEU A 83 -5.14 -0.01 -11.74
C LEU A 83 -5.92 0.42 -13.00
N LEU A 84 -6.46 1.65 -13.02
CA LEU A 84 -7.11 2.21 -14.21
C LEU A 84 -6.13 2.42 -15.37
N ASP A 85 -4.93 2.91 -15.09
CA ASP A 85 -3.85 3.06 -16.09
C ASP A 85 -3.40 1.70 -16.65
N LEU A 86 -3.58 0.63 -15.85
CA LEU A 86 -3.36 -0.75 -16.25
C LEU A 86 -4.58 -1.40 -16.91
N GLU A 87 -5.61 -0.64 -17.24
CA GLU A 87 -6.83 -1.09 -17.94
C GLU A 87 -7.72 -2.07 -17.15
N PHE A 88 -7.66 -2.07 -15.82
CA PHE A 88 -8.72 -2.69 -15.02
C PHE A 88 -10.00 -1.85 -15.08
N LYS A 89 -11.15 -2.51 -15.17
CA LYS A 89 -12.44 -1.83 -15.20
C LYS A 89 -12.85 -1.36 -13.79
N PRO A 90 -13.62 -0.27 -13.66
CA PRO A 90 -14.08 0.22 -12.37
C PRO A 90 -14.78 -0.84 -11.50
N GLU A 91 -15.61 -1.69 -12.10
CA GLU A 91 -16.32 -2.77 -11.41
C GLU A 91 -15.39 -3.86 -10.87
N GLU A 92 -14.29 -4.16 -11.58
CA GLU A 92 -13.27 -5.12 -11.15
C GLU A 92 -12.51 -4.56 -9.93
N ILE A 93 -12.17 -3.28 -9.97
CA ILE A 93 -11.53 -2.58 -8.85
C ILE A 93 -12.46 -2.56 -7.64
N ILE A 94 -13.75 -2.20 -7.81
CA ILE A 94 -14.75 -2.20 -6.73
C ILE A 94 -14.88 -3.59 -6.10
N THR A 95 -14.83 -4.64 -6.91
CA THR A 95 -14.87 -6.01 -6.42
C THR A 95 -13.70 -6.27 -5.47
N MET A 96 -12.48 -5.87 -5.85
CA MET A 96 -11.28 -6.12 -5.04
C MET A 96 -11.12 -5.21 -3.81
N ILE A 97 -11.58 -3.95 -3.85
CA ILE A 97 -11.41 -2.99 -2.73
C ILE A 97 -12.60 -2.92 -1.77
N LYS A 98 -13.77 -3.41 -2.19
CA LYS A 98 -15.02 -3.31 -1.41
C LYS A 98 -15.79 -4.62 -1.37
N GLY A 99 -16.01 -5.27 -2.51
CA GLY A 99 -16.81 -6.51 -2.60
C GLY A 99 -16.20 -7.67 -1.81
N ASN A 100 -14.99 -8.09 -2.18
CA ASN A 100 -14.28 -9.20 -1.54
C ASN A 100 -14.00 -8.95 -0.04
N PRO A 101 -13.55 -7.75 0.40
CA PRO A 101 -13.45 -7.44 1.82
C PRO A 101 -14.79 -7.50 2.55
N GLY A 102 -15.87 -7.01 1.93
CA GLY A 102 -17.21 -7.07 2.49
C GLY A 102 -17.65 -8.51 2.73
N ARG A 103 -17.44 -9.39 1.74
CA ARG A 103 -17.70 -10.83 1.86
C ARG A 103 -16.85 -11.50 2.94
N LEU A 104 -15.57 -11.14 3.05
CA LEU A 104 -14.67 -11.70 4.08
C LEU A 104 -15.14 -11.37 5.50
N LEU A 105 -15.75 -10.19 5.68
CA LEU A 105 -16.17 -9.68 6.98
C LEU A 105 -17.67 -9.88 7.25
N ASP A 106 -18.39 -10.61 6.38
CA ASP A 106 -19.85 -10.78 6.43
C ASP A 106 -20.62 -9.44 6.47
N LEU A 107 -20.11 -8.42 5.75
CA LEU A 107 -20.67 -7.08 5.65
C LEU A 107 -21.40 -6.84 4.31
N GLU A 108 -21.86 -7.90 3.64
CA GLU A 108 -22.61 -7.76 2.39
C GLU A 108 -23.93 -7.01 2.64
N SER A 109 -23.99 -5.75 2.22
CA SER A 109 -25.15 -4.86 2.28
C SER A 109 -25.31 -4.07 0.99
#